data_AF-A0A1B9NEN7-F1
#
_entry.id   AF-A0A1B9NEN7-F1
#
_cell.length_a   1.000
_cell.length_b   1.000
_cell.length_c   1.000
_cell.angle_alpha   90.00
_cell.angle_beta   90.00
_cell.angle_gamma   90.00
#
_symmetry.space_group_name_H-M   'P 1'
#
loop_
_entity.id
_entity.type
_entity.pdbx_description
1 polymer ?
#
loop_
_entity_poly.entity_id
_entity_poly.type
_entity_poly.pdbx_seq_one_letter_code
_entity_poly.pdbx_strand_id
1 'polypeptide(L)'
;MLINFAFANQLASSSNQTIELPYSIKVGDWVFRKGIQSDSFIVNQLGGGDFSHIGMIISIQPEIKIIHATTSDDNNRLNQVIV
;
A
#
# COMPACT_ATOMS: atom_id res chain seq x y z
N MET A 1 30.87 -1.52 -14.51
CA MET A 1 29.86 -1.74 -13.47
C MET A 1 28.51 -1.87 -14.18
N LEU A 2 27.98 -3.09 -14.30
CA LEU A 2 26.72 -3.33 -15.00
C LEU A 2 25.58 -3.21 -13.99
N ILE A 3 24.62 -2.32 -14.27
CA ILE A 3 23.42 -2.12 -13.46
C ILE A 3 22.32 -2.98 -14.08
N ASN A 4 21.80 -3.95 -13.34
CA ASN A 4 20.64 -4.74 -13.74
C ASN A 4 19.37 -4.03 -13.25
N PHE A 5 18.56 -3.55 -14.18
CA PHE A 5 17.18 -3.12 -13.89
C PHE A 5 16.26 -4.34 -14.03
N ALA A 6 15.66 -4.76 -12.93
CA ALA A 6 14.57 -5.74 -12.95
C ALA A 6 13.25 -4.99 -13.17
N PHE A 7 12.69 -5.09 -14.37
CA PHE A 7 11.32 -4.65 -14.64
C PHE A 7 10.34 -5.76 -14.27
N ALA A 8 9.38 -5.46 -13.41
CA ALA A 8 8.30 -6.38 -13.04
C ALA A 8 7.28 -6.51 -14.19
N ASN A 9 7.65 -7.21 -15.26
CA ASN A 9 6.75 -7.63 -16.34
C ASN A 9 6.29 -9.08 -16.11
N GLN A 10 5.74 -9.38 -14.94
CA GLN A 10 5.11 -10.67 -14.72
C GLN A 10 3.60 -10.47 -14.54
N LEU A 11 2.85 -10.92 -15.55
CA LEU A 11 1.39 -11.05 -15.47
C LEU A 11 1.07 -11.80 -14.17
N ALA A 12 0.14 -11.24 -13.39
CA ALA A 12 -0.35 -11.81 -12.15
C ALA A 12 -1.07 -13.14 -12.43
N SER A 13 -0.28 -14.22 -12.54
CA SER A 13 -0.76 -15.57 -12.31
C SER A 13 -1.07 -15.68 -10.83
N SER A 14 -2.34 -15.92 -10.52
CA SER A 14 -2.88 -16.13 -9.17
C SER A 14 -2.25 -17.38 -8.54
N SER A 15 -1.01 -17.27 -8.10
CA SER A 15 -0.49 -18.18 -7.09
C SER A 15 -0.99 -17.64 -5.76
N ASN A 16 -1.71 -18.48 -5.00
CA ASN A 16 -1.95 -18.28 -3.58
C ASN A 16 -0.59 -18.36 -2.86
N GLN A 17 0.28 -17.38 -3.07
CA GLN A 17 1.47 -17.23 -2.26
C GLN A 17 0.96 -16.74 -0.92
N THR A 18 1.01 -17.62 0.08
CA THR A 18 0.95 -17.20 1.47
C THR A 18 2.15 -16.27 1.64
N ILE A 19 1.90 -14.97 1.63
CA ILE A 19 2.91 -13.98 1.96
C ILE A 19 3.20 -14.22 3.43
N GLU A 20 4.26 -14.98 3.72
CA GLU A 20 4.79 -15.05 5.08
C GLU A 20 5.30 -13.66 5.41
N LEU A 21 4.49 -12.94 6.19
CA LEU A 21 4.86 -11.63 6.68
C LEU A 21 6.06 -11.84 7.62
N PRO A 22 7.17 -11.13 7.40
CA PRO A 22 8.40 -11.32 8.18
C PRO A 22 8.24 -11.00 9.67
N TYR A 23 7.08 -10.46 10.08
CA TYR A 23 6.75 -10.06 11.45
C TYR A 23 5.28 -10.38 11.76
N SER A 24 4.98 -10.69 13.02
CA SER A 24 3.60 -10.88 13.49
C SER A 24 2.86 -9.54 13.48
N ILE A 25 1.94 -9.38 12.54
CA ILE A 25 1.06 -8.21 12.45
C ILE A 25 0.04 -8.20 13.60
N LYS A 26 -0.20 -7.00 14.14
CA LYS A 26 -1.20 -6.74 15.19
C LYS A 26 -2.19 -5.67 14.77
N VAL A 27 -3.38 -5.71 15.38
CA VAL A 27 -4.32 -4.58 15.32
C VAL A 27 -3.64 -3.35 15.90
N GLY A 28 -3.72 -2.23 15.18
CA GLY A 28 -3.06 -0.97 15.51
C GLY A 28 -1.75 -0.73 14.75
N ASP A 29 -1.17 -1.74 14.10
CA ASP A 29 0.04 -1.56 13.30
C ASP A 29 -0.20 -0.58 12.13
N TRP A 30 0.78 0.29 11.87
CA TRP A 30 0.74 1.25 10.78
C TRP A 30 1.35 0.67 9.52
N VAL A 31 0.66 0.86 8.40
CA VAL A 31 1.09 0.41 7.08
C VAL A 31 1.45 1.63 6.26
N PHE A 32 2.69 1.70 5.80
CA PHE A 32 3.17 2.75 4.91
C PHE A 32 3.40 2.18 3.51
N ARG A 33 3.02 2.93 2.49
CA ARG A 33 3.29 2.55 1.11
C ARG A 33 3.69 3.76 0.26
N LYS A 34 4.43 3.47 -0.80
CA LYS A 34 4.69 4.41 -1.89
C LYS A 34 3.56 4.32 -2.90
N GLY A 35 2.71 5.34 -2.94
CA GLY A 35 1.64 5.41 -3.92
C GLY A 35 2.15 5.75 -5.31
N ILE A 36 1.38 5.35 -6.33
CA ILE A 36 1.70 5.53 -7.76
C ILE A 36 0.83 6.60 -8.42
N GLN A 37 -0.04 7.25 -7.64
CA GLN A 37 -0.96 8.26 -8.12
C GLN A 37 -0.28 9.64 -8.22
N SER A 38 -0.85 10.57 -8.98
CA SER A 38 -0.28 11.92 -9.19
C SER A 38 -0.03 12.67 -7.88
N ASP A 39 -0.97 12.58 -6.93
CA ASP A 39 -0.83 13.15 -5.59
C ASP A 39 0.33 12.51 -4.79
N SER A 40 0.54 11.21 -4.96
CA SER A 40 1.63 10.48 -4.31
C SER A 40 3.01 10.98 -4.74
N PHE A 41 3.18 11.37 -6.01
CA PHE A 41 4.43 12.01 -6.45
C PHE A 41 4.66 13.36 -5.78
N ILE A 42 3.60 14.14 -5.57
CA ILE A 42 3.69 15.44 -4.89
C ILE A 42 4.05 15.24 -3.42
N VAL A 43 3.34 14.34 -2.72
CA VAL A 43 3.60 14.04 -1.29
C VAL A 43 5.03 13.55 -1.09
N ASN A 44 5.52 12.64 -1.94
CA ASN A 44 6.90 12.18 -1.84
C ASN A 44 7.92 13.30 -2.08
N GLN A 45 7.70 14.16 -3.09
CA GLN A 45 8.61 15.28 -3.39
C GLN A 45 8.65 16.32 -2.27
N LEU A 46 7.49 16.66 -1.68
CA LEU A 46 7.41 17.67 -0.62
C LEU A 46 7.79 17.11 0.75
N GLY A 47 7.44 15.87 1.03
CA GLY A 47 7.68 15.22 2.32
C GLY A 47 9.11 14.73 2.52
N GLY A 48 9.87 14.53 1.44
CA GLY A 48 11.26 14.06 1.49
C GLY A 48 11.43 12.62 1.98
N GLY A 49 10.34 11.86 2.12
CA GLY A 49 10.33 10.47 2.55
C GLY A 49 9.95 9.49 1.43
N ASP A 50 10.08 8.19 1.72
CA ASP A 50 9.83 7.12 0.76
C ASP A 50 8.34 6.73 0.61
N PHE A 51 7.48 7.27 1.47
CA PHE A 51 6.07 6.90 1.56
C PHE A 51 5.16 8.11 1.36
N SER A 52 4.09 7.90 0.59
CA SER A 52 3.08 8.92 0.32
C SER A 52 1.71 8.59 0.90
N HIS A 53 1.55 7.39 1.45
CA HIS A 53 0.26 6.90 1.93
C HIS A 53 0.43 6.07 3.20
N ILE A 54 -0.55 6.21 4.09
CA ILE A 54 -0.61 5.52 5.38
C ILE A 54 -1.99 4.86 5.55
N GLY A 55 -2.00 3.71 6.24
CA GLY A 55 -3.19 3.06 6.77
C GLY A 55 -2.89 2.40 8.12
N MET A 56 -3.90 1.82 8.74
CA MET A 56 -3.79 1.11 10.02
C MET A 56 -4.50 -0.24 9.95
N ILE A 57 -3.88 -1.27 10.50
CA ILE A 57 -4.49 -2.59 10.65
C ILE A 57 -5.60 -2.50 11.71
N ILE A 58 -6.84 -2.82 11.33
CA ILE A 58 -7.99 -2.78 12.24
C ILE A 58 -8.56 -4.17 12.56
N SER A 59 -8.19 -5.18 11.79
CA SER A 59 -8.49 -6.58 12.09
C SER A 59 -7.43 -7.49 11.48
N ILE A 60 -7.21 -8.64 12.12
CA ILE A 60 -6.37 -9.74 11.62
C ILE A 60 -7.14 -11.07 11.56
N GLN A 61 -8.40 -11.09 12.01
CA GLN A 61 -9.29 -12.26 12.00
C GLN A 61 -10.72 -11.81 11.65
N PRO A 62 -11.42 -12.46 10.70
CA PRO A 62 -11.00 -13.62 9.92
C PRO A 62 -9.94 -13.30 8.85
N GLU A 63 -9.73 -12.04 8.52
CA GLU A 63 -8.79 -11.56 7.51
C GLU A 63 -8.15 -10.24 7.96
N ILE A 64 -7.04 -9.88 7.32
CA ILE A 64 -6.38 -8.60 7.56
C ILE A 64 -7.19 -7.48 6.92
N LYS A 65 -7.54 -6.46 7.70
CA LYS A 65 -8.27 -5.27 7.25
C LYS A 65 -7.48 -4.01 7.56
N ILE A 66 -7.39 -3.10 6.60
CA ILE A 66 -6.61 -1.85 6.72
C ILE A 66 -7.55 -0.68 6.51
N ILE A 67 -7.73 0.15 7.54
CA ILE A 67 -8.41 1.43 7.34
C ILE A 67 -7.42 2.45 6.78
N HIS A 68 -7.85 3.23 5.80
CA HIS A 68 -7.07 4.34 5.27
C HIS A 68 -7.97 5.43 4.67
N ALA A 69 -7.44 6.66 4.64
CA ALA A 69 -8.03 7.73 3.86
C ALA A 69 -7.56 7.61 2.40
N THR A 70 -8.43 7.86 1.43
CA THR A 70 -8.13 7.85 0.00
C THR A 70 -8.84 9.00 -0.71
N THR A 71 -8.17 9.58 -1.69
CA THR A 71 -8.71 10.62 -2.56
C THR A 71 -9.56 10.04 -3.70
N SER A 72 -9.35 8.78 -4.08
CA SER A 72 -9.72 8.29 -5.43
C SER A 72 -9.98 6.79 -5.57
N ASP A 73 -9.98 5.98 -4.51
CA ASP A 73 -10.14 4.52 -4.66
C ASP A 73 -11.53 4.13 -5.21
N ASP A 74 -12.58 4.89 -4.88
CA ASP A 74 -13.89 4.79 -5.53
C ASP A 74 -14.11 6.01 -6.44
N ASN A 75 -14.08 5.77 -7.75
CA ASN A 75 -14.32 6.81 -8.76
C ASN A 75 -15.70 7.47 -8.66
N ASN A 76 -16.68 6.83 -8.03
CA ASN A 76 -18.01 7.40 -7.85
C ASN A 76 -18.11 8.26 -6.57
N ARG A 77 -17.14 8.14 -5.66
CA ARG A 77 -17.19 8.79 -4.35
C ARG A 77 -15.77 9.12 -3.87
N LEU A 78 -15.34 10.35 -4.14
CA LEU A 78 -14.01 10.84 -3.80
C LEU A 78 -13.85 11.18 -2.31
N ASN A 79 -12.59 11.28 -1.86
CA ASN A 79 -12.19 11.75 -0.53
C ASN A 79 -12.84 11.00 0.65
N GLN A 80 -12.54 9.70 0.73
CA GLN A 80 -13.15 8.80 1.69
C GLN A 80 -12.18 8.29 2.74
N VAL A 81 -12.74 7.69 3.80
CA VAL A 81 -12.06 6.74 4.66
C VAL A 81 -12.71 5.38 4.42
N ILE A 82 -11.91 4.41 3.97
CA ILE A 82 -12.37 3.06 3.62
C ILE A 82 -11.54 2.00 4.33
N VAL A 83 -12.05 0.77 4.33
CA VAL A 83 -11.44 -0.43 4.93
C VAL A 83 -11.22 -1.47 3.84
#